data_AF-A0A5J5CXJ4-F1
#
_entry.id   AF-A0A5J5CXJ4-F1
#
_cell.length_a   1.000
_cell.length_b   1.000
_cell.length_c   1.000
_cell.angle_alpha   90.00
_cell.angle_beta   90.00
_cell.angle_gamma   90.00
#
_symmetry.space_group_name_H-M   'P 1'
#
loop_
_entity.id
_entity.type
_entity.pdbx_description
1 polymer ?
#
loop_
_entity_poly.entity_id
_entity_poly.type
_entity_poly.pdbx_seq_one_letter_code
_entity_poly.pdbx_strand_id
1 'polypeptide(L)'
;VILTEVYSTGFQRSFFDEEDLTSIAENDVIYAFQAPPLYIRGGSARISVKQMLLTTLQNLGSEDFEMFKWHLQNNSSIIRSHLEGANRFKTVDLMVQHEPQKVVDMTIRFLRSINRNDLALNLSQVNIG
;
A
#
# COMPACT_ATOMS: atom_id res chain seq x y z
N VAL A 1 -25.74 -11.73 -13.98
CA VAL A 1 -24.74 -11.02 -13.13
C VAL A 1 -23.82 -10.28 -14.07
N ILE A 2 -23.74 -8.95 -13.97
CA ILE A 2 -22.99 -8.11 -14.91
C ILE A 2 -21.72 -7.64 -14.21
N LEU A 3 -20.56 -8.07 -14.71
CA LEU A 3 -19.26 -7.58 -14.28
C LEU A 3 -18.92 -6.38 -15.17
N THR A 4 -18.74 -5.19 -14.58
CA THR A 4 -18.30 -3.99 -15.31
C THR A 4 -17.19 -3.33 -14.54
N GLU A 5 -16.17 -2.86 -15.27
CA GLU A 5 -15.04 -2.12 -14.73
C GLU A 5 -15.31 -0.61 -14.91
N VAL A 6 -15.07 0.16 -13.85
CA VAL A 6 -15.33 1.60 -13.82
C VAL A 6 -14.09 2.33 -14.32
N TYR A 7 -14.19 2.96 -15.49
CA TYR A 7 -13.16 3.86 -16.01
C TYR A 7 -13.52 5.32 -15.72
N SER A 8 -12.54 6.23 -15.75
CA SER A 8 -12.74 7.68 -15.58
C SER A 8 -13.64 8.30 -16.66
N THR A 9 -13.88 7.58 -17.76
CA THR A 9 -14.77 7.94 -18.87
C THR A 9 -16.18 7.34 -18.74
N GLY A 10 -16.48 6.60 -17.66
CA GLY A 10 -17.76 5.93 -17.43
C GLY A 10 -17.69 4.39 -17.50
N PHE A 11 -18.86 3.75 -17.50
CA PHE A 11 -18.98 2.28 -17.54
C PHE A 11 -18.84 1.76 -18.97
N GLN A 12 -17.90 0.84 -19.21
CA GLN A 12 -17.90 -0.01 -20.41
C GLN A 12 -18.35 -1.41 -20.03
N ARG A 13 -19.43 -1.88 -20.67
CA ARG A 13 -19.93 -3.25 -20.55
C ARG A 13 -19.25 -4.12 -21.62
N SER A 14 -18.78 -5.29 -21.22
CA SER A 14 -18.38 -6.36 -22.14
C SER A 14 -19.45 -7.45 -22.15
N PHE A 15 -20.25 -7.52 -23.22
CA PHE A 15 -21.04 -8.71 -23.56
C PHE A 15 -20.80 -9.05 -25.04
N PHE A 16 -20.88 -10.34 -25.35
CA PHE A 16 -20.49 -10.93 -26.64
C PHE A 16 -21.66 -11.07 -27.63
N ASP A 17 -22.91 -10.89 -27.19
CA ASP A 17 -24.08 -11.08 -28.05
C ASP A 17 -24.81 -9.75 -28.34
N GLU A 18 -24.91 -9.43 -29.64
CA GLU A 18 -25.40 -8.20 -30.29
C GLU A 18 -26.94 -8.10 -30.35
N GLU A 19 -27.68 -8.61 -29.35
CA GLU A 19 -29.15 -8.45 -29.32
C GLU A 19 -29.64 -7.87 -27.98
N ASP A 20 -30.05 -6.59 -28.05
CA ASP A 20 -30.92 -5.81 -27.14
C ASP A 20 -30.62 -5.70 -25.63
N LEU A 21 -29.64 -6.40 -25.09
CA LEU A 21 -29.28 -6.34 -23.66
C LEU A 21 -28.39 -5.13 -23.27
N THR A 22 -28.22 -4.17 -24.19
CA THR A 22 -27.34 -3.01 -24.03
C THR A 22 -28.04 -1.77 -23.49
N SER A 23 -29.38 -1.70 -23.57
CA SER A 23 -30.15 -0.54 -23.10
C SER A 23 -30.57 -0.71 -21.64
N ILE A 24 -30.33 0.33 -20.82
CA ILE A 24 -30.84 0.45 -19.47
C ILE A 24 -32.02 1.42 -19.54
N ALA A 25 -33.23 0.95 -19.22
CA ALA A 25 -34.42 1.80 -19.15
C ALA A 25 -34.48 2.57 -17.82
N GLU A 26 -35.21 3.69 -17.77
CA GLU A 26 -35.38 4.50 -16.55
C GLU A 26 -35.97 3.73 -15.36
N ASN A 27 -36.63 2.60 -15.63
CA ASN A 27 -37.25 1.76 -14.60
C ASN A 27 -36.42 0.50 -14.25
N ASP A 28 -35.20 0.37 -14.78
CA ASP A 28 -34.36 -0.78 -14.48
C ASP A 28 -33.75 -0.68 -13.09
N VAL A 29 -33.94 -1.73 -12.29
CA VAL A 29 -33.35 -1.82 -10.95
C VAL A 29 -31.90 -2.29 -11.09
N ILE A 30 -30.98 -1.32 -11.09
CA ILE A 30 -29.54 -1.59 -11.11
C ILE A 30 -29.07 -1.90 -9.69
N TYR A 31 -28.57 -3.12 -9.47
CA TYR A 31 -27.88 -3.48 -8.24
C TYR A 31 -26.37 -3.31 -8.43
N ALA A 32 -25.75 -2.51 -7.56
CA ALA A 32 -24.30 -2.45 -7.43
C ALA A 32 -23.88 -3.23 -6.17
N PHE A 33 -22.83 -4.03 -6.28
CA PHE A 33 -22.17 -4.62 -5.13
C PHE A 33 -20.76 -4.03 -5.03
N GLN A 34 -20.37 -3.61 -3.83
CA GLN A 34 -19.00 -3.22 -3.57
C GLN A 34 -18.19 -4.51 -3.41
N ALA A 35 -17.31 -4.79 -4.37
CA ALA A 35 -16.38 -5.90 -4.23
C ALA A 35 -15.56 -5.72 -2.94
N PRO A 36 -15.35 -6.78 -2.14
CA PRO A 36 -14.41 -6.74 -1.03
C PRO A 36 -13.05 -6.25 -1.57
N PRO A 37 -12.32 -5.40 -0.83
CA PRO A 37 -11.04 -4.88 -1.30
C PRO A 37 -10.10 -6.05 -1.61
N LEU A 38 -9.82 -6.28 -2.90
CA LEU A 38 -8.88 -7.28 -3.35
C LEU A 38 -7.47 -6.75 -3.10
N TYR A 39 -6.76 -7.43 -2.20
CA TYR A 39 -5.39 -7.12 -1.77
C TYR A 39 -4.35 -7.53 -2.82
N ILE A 40 -4.61 -7.41 -4.12
CA ILE A 40 -3.62 -7.82 -5.14
C ILE A 40 -3.61 -6.80 -6.27
N ARG A 41 -2.48 -6.09 -6.35
CA ARG A 41 -1.87 -5.55 -7.57
C ARG A 41 -2.84 -4.82 -8.51
N GLY A 42 -2.91 -3.50 -8.35
CA GLY A 42 -3.31 -2.62 -9.46
C GLY A 42 -4.70 -1.98 -9.38
N GLY A 43 -5.29 -1.86 -8.19
CA GLY A 43 -6.47 -1.02 -7.96
C GLY A 43 -6.22 -0.05 -6.82
N SER A 44 -6.60 1.22 -7.00
CA SER A 44 -6.45 2.33 -6.04
C SER A 44 -7.30 2.14 -4.78
N ALA A 45 -6.99 1.12 -3.98
CA ALA A 45 -7.22 1.17 -2.54
C ALA A 45 -6.15 2.11 -1.99
N ARG A 46 -6.52 3.12 -1.20
CA ARG A 46 -5.53 3.94 -0.48
C ARG A 46 -4.75 3.01 0.45
N ILE A 47 -3.60 2.50 -0.01
CA ILE A 47 -2.68 1.72 0.82
C ILE A 47 -2.24 2.65 1.94
N SER A 48 -2.50 2.28 3.18
CA SER A 48 -2.05 3.07 4.32
C SER A 48 -0.53 3.04 4.41
N VAL A 49 0.07 4.14 4.90
CA VAL A 49 1.51 4.22 5.17
C VAL A 49 1.99 3.02 6.00
N LYS A 50 1.17 2.61 6.98
CA LYS A 50 1.41 1.43 7.81
C LYS A 50 1.57 0.14 7.01
N GLN A 51 0.61 -0.16 6.13
CA GLN A 51 0.64 -1.37 5.31
C GLN A 51 1.84 -1.35 4.36
N MET A 52 2.14 -0.21 3.75
CA MET A 52 3.25 -0.12 2.82
C MET A 52 4.60 -0.33 3.52
N LEU A 53 4.81 0.32 4.67
CA LEU A 53 6.01 0.10 5.48
C LEU A 53 6.14 -1.37 5.87
N LEU A 54 5.04 -2.01 6.30
CA LEU A 54 5.06 -3.43 6.64
C LEU A 54 5.46 -4.31 5.45
N THR A 55 4.86 -4.10 4.28
CA THR A 55 5.22 -4.84 3.06
C THR A 55 6.67 -4.63 2.69
N THR A 56 7.17 -3.39 2.78
CA THR A 56 8.59 -3.10 2.55
C THR A 56 9.49 -3.87 3.52
N LEU A 57 9.21 -3.82 4.83
CA LEU A 57 10.03 -4.51 5.82
C LEU A 57 9.94 -6.04 5.69
N GLN A 58 8.82 -6.59 5.23
CA GLN A 58 8.69 -8.01 4.91
C GLN A 58 9.57 -8.45 3.73
N ASN A 59 9.81 -7.55 2.77
CA ASN A 59 10.70 -7.79 1.64
C ASN A 59 12.18 -7.55 1.95
N LEU A 60 12.51 -7.15 3.18
CA LEU A 60 13.89 -7.07 3.67
C LEU A 60 14.32 -8.41 4.27
N GLY A 61 15.55 -8.82 3.92
CA GLY A 61 16.22 -9.91 4.60
C GLY A 61 16.39 -9.63 6.09
N SER A 62 16.70 -10.66 6.89
CA SER A 62 16.87 -10.50 8.33
C SER A 62 18.02 -9.56 8.68
N GLU A 63 19.14 -9.64 7.97
CA GLU A 63 20.30 -8.75 8.17
C GLU A 63 19.96 -7.29 7.86
N ASP A 64 19.37 -7.02 6.69
CA ASP A 64 18.89 -5.68 6.31
C ASP A 64 17.89 -5.13 7.34
N PHE A 65 17.03 -5.99 7.88
CA PHE A 65 16.05 -5.58 8.89
C PHE A 65 16.71 -5.23 10.24
N GLU A 66 17.75 -5.95 10.66
CA GLU A 66 18.52 -5.57 11.84
C GLU A 66 19.27 -4.24 11.62
N MET A 67 19.87 -4.06 10.43
CA MET A 67 20.52 -2.80 10.09
C MET A 67 19.53 -1.64 10.01
N PHE A 68 18.30 -1.89 9.54
CA PHE A 68 17.21 -0.93 9.54
C PHE A 68 16.82 -0.51 10.96
N LYS A 69 16.66 -1.45 11.89
CA LYS A 69 16.39 -1.13 13.30
C LYS A 69 17.51 -0.29 13.90
N TRP A 70 18.77 -0.61 13.61
CA TRP A 70 19.90 0.22 14.02
C TRP A 70 19.82 1.63 13.42
N HIS A 71 19.45 1.76 12.14
CA HIS A 71 19.27 3.06 11.50
C HIS A 71 18.16 3.90 12.16
N LEU A 72 17.02 3.28 12.48
CA LEU A 72 15.92 3.92 13.21
C LEU A 72 16.38 4.45 14.58
N GLN A 73 17.16 3.65 15.33
CA GLN A 73 17.66 4.06 16.66
C GLN A 73 18.54 5.31 16.61
N ASN A 74 19.29 5.49 15.52
CA ASN A 74 20.24 6.60 15.40
C ASN A 74 19.62 7.86 14.78
N ASN A 75 18.56 7.72 13.99
CA ASN A 75 18.04 8.82 13.17
C ASN A 75 16.61 9.25 13.56
N SER A 76 15.94 8.52 14.46
CA SER A 76 14.58 8.81 14.93
C SER A 76 14.51 9.05 16.44
N SER A 77 13.38 9.57 16.91
CA SER A 77 13.11 9.72 18.34
C SER A 77 12.58 8.43 18.99
N ILE A 78 12.58 7.30 18.26
CA ILE A 78 12.08 6.02 18.78
C ILE A 78 13.06 5.50 19.84
N ILE A 79 12.54 5.20 21.02
CA ILE A 79 13.33 4.69 22.14
C ILE A 79 13.96 3.33 21.77
N ARG A 80 15.28 3.22 21.95
CA ARG A 80 16.09 2.04 21.58
C ARG A 80 15.56 0.72 22.14
N SER A 81 15.17 0.70 23.41
CA SER A 81 14.65 -0.50 24.08
C SER A 81 13.35 -1.03 23.48
N HIS A 82 12.55 -0.19 22.80
CA HIS A 82 11.34 -0.65 22.13
C HIS A 82 11.62 -1.39 20.82
N LEU A 83 12.78 -1.13 20.19
CA LEU A 83 13.22 -1.78 18.96
C LEU A 83 14.00 -3.07 19.22
N GLU A 84 14.54 -3.25 20.43
CA GLU A 84 15.20 -4.48 20.85
C GLU A 84 14.19 -5.64 20.88
N GLY A 85 14.44 -6.69 20.10
CA GLY A 85 13.51 -7.81 19.92
C GLY A 85 12.22 -7.47 19.15
N ALA A 86 12.08 -6.25 18.61
CA ALA A 86 10.89 -5.87 17.84
C ALA A 86 10.83 -6.64 16.52
N ASN A 87 9.68 -7.25 16.27
CA ASN A 87 9.36 -7.82 14.96
C ASN A 87 8.90 -6.71 13.98
N ARG A 88 8.81 -7.06 12.69
CA ARG A 88 8.45 -6.12 11.62
C ARG A 88 7.15 -5.35 11.89
N PHE A 89 6.14 -6.00 12.47
CA PHE A 89 4.86 -5.37 12.81
C PHE A 89 5.03 -4.33 13.91
N LYS A 90 5.67 -4.70 15.02
CA LYS A 90 5.91 -3.80 16.15
C LYS A 90 6.78 -2.61 15.75
N THR A 91 7.79 -2.83 14.91
CA THR A 91 8.63 -1.75 14.37
C THR A 91 7.79 -0.76 13.56
N VAL A 92 6.88 -1.24 12.71
CA VAL A 92 5.96 -0.38 11.93
C VAL A 92 4.97 0.37 12.82
N ASP A 93 4.45 -0.25 13.87
CA ASP A 93 3.57 0.43 14.83
C ASP A 93 4.29 1.61 15.49
N LEU A 94 5.53 1.39 15.97
CA LEU A 94 6.36 2.43 16.58
C LEU A 94 6.67 3.56 15.59
N MET A 95 6.94 3.20 14.34
CA MET A 95 7.21 4.12 13.23
C MET A 95 6.02 5.05 12.93
N VAL A 96 4.81 4.50 12.83
CA VAL A 96 3.60 5.26 12.48
C VAL A 96 3.06 6.07 13.67
N GLN A 97 3.33 5.64 14.90
CA GLN A 97 2.86 6.33 16.12
C GLN A 97 3.45 7.74 16.28
N HIS A 98 4.67 7.98 15.82
CA HIS A 98 5.35 9.26 15.98
C HIS A 98 5.09 10.21 14.82
N GLU A 99 5.78 10.02 13.69
CA GLU A 99 5.76 10.93 12.54
C GLU A 99 5.81 10.12 11.24
N PRO A 100 4.65 9.80 10.63
CA PRO A 100 4.57 8.96 9.44
C PRO A 100 5.43 9.46 8.28
N GLN A 101 5.44 10.78 8.00
CA GLN A 101 6.21 11.37 6.91
C GLN A 101 7.73 11.21 7.12
N LYS A 102 8.24 11.64 8.27
CA LYS A 102 9.67 11.54 8.61
C LYS A 102 10.17 10.10 8.50
N VAL A 103 9.34 9.15 8.93
CA VAL A 103 9.71 7.75 8.93
C VAL A 103 9.69 7.13 7.52
N VAL A 104 8.77 7.54 6.65
CA VAL A 104 8.79 7.15 5.24
C VAL A 104 10.08 7.64 4.57
N ASP A 105 10.43 8.91 4.76
CA ASP A 105 11.66 9.48 4.20
C ASP A 105 12.92 8.75 4.69
N MET A 106 12.97 8.44 5.99
CA MET A 106 14.08 7.69 6.58
C MET A 106 14.17 6.28 6.00
N THR A 107 13.02 5.63 5.80
CA THR A 107 12.96 4.29 5.19
C THR A 107 13.44 4.33 3.75
N ILE A 108 13.04 5.33 2.96
CA ILE A 108 13.51 5.53 1.58
C ILE A 108 15.04 5.73 1.55
N ARG A 109 15.59 6.57 2.44
CA ARG A 109 17.04 6.81 2.53
C ARG A 109 17.80 5.53 2.88
N PHE A 110 17.31 4.77 3.85
CA PHE A 110 17.89 3.49 4.22
C PHE A 110 17.90 2.49 3.04
N LEU A 111 16.77 2.33 2.35
CA LEU A 111 16.66 1.39 1.23
C LEU A 111 17.63 1.73 0.10
N ARG A 112 17.81 3.02 -0.20
CA ARG A 112 18.82 3.48 -1.17
C ARG A 112 20.25 3.16 -0.72
N SER A 113 20.54 3.24 0.58
CA SER A 113 21.87 2.92 1.12
C SER A 113 22.26 1.43 0.97
N ILE A 114 21.26 0.53 0.91
CA ILE A 114 21.46 -0.92 0.69
C ILE A 114 21.17 -1.34 -0.75
N ASN A 115 21.10 -0.39 -1.69
CA ASN A 115 20.77 -0.64 -3.11
C ASN A 115 19.40 -1.31 -3.35
N ARG A 116 18.47 -1.28 -2.39
CA ARG A 116 17.06 -1.70 -2.57
C ARG A 116 16.22 -0.59 -3.20
N ASN A 117 16.68 -0.12 -4.36
CA ASN A 117 16.06 0.97 -5.10
C ASN A 117 14.66 0.59 -5.61
N ASP A 118 14.42 -0.70 -5.85
CA ASP A 118 13.10 -1.28 -6.17
C ASP A 118 12.06 -0.93 -5.09
N LEU A 119 12.39 -1.17 -3.82
CA LEU A 119 11.51 -0.87 -2.70
C LEU A 119 11.41 0.64 -2.43
N ALA A 120 12.51 1.37 -2.60
CA ALA A 120 12.55 2.81 -2.38
C ALA A 120 11.64 3.57 -3.35
N LEU A 121 11.60 3.15 -4.62
CA LEU A 121 10.72 3.74 -5.63
C LEU A 121 9.25 3.53 -5.29
N ASN A 122 8.86 2.32 -4.90
CA ASN A 122 7.49 2.00 -4.49
C ASN A 122 7.02 2.87 -3.31
N LEU A 123 7.90 3.11 -2.32
CA LEU A 123 7.60 3.97 -1.18
C LEU A 123 7.53 5.46 -1.53
N SER A 124 8.31 5.92 -2.51
CA SER A 124 8.32 7.34 -2.92
C SER A 124 7.08 7.77 -3.71
N GLN A 125 6.34 6.80 -4.27
CA GLN A 125 5.09 7.05 -4.99
C GLN A 125 3.89 7.24 -4.07
N VAL A 126 4.09 7.20 -2.74
CA VAL A 126 3.03 7.43 -1.77
C VAL A 126 2.67 8.91 -1.74
N ASN A 127 1.45 9.24 -2.14
CA ASN A 127 0.88 10.55 -1.87
C ASN A 127 0.43 10.59 -0.40
N ILE A 128 1.30 11.08 0.49
CA ILE A 128 0.96 11.35 1.90
C ILE A 128 0.18 12.67 1.93
N GLY A 129 -1.08 12.60 1.52
CA GLY A 129 -2.03 13.72 1.56
C GLY A 129 -2.52 14.02 2.96
#